data_AF-A0A2D9RKE5-F1
#
_entry.id   AF-A0A2D9RKE5-F1
#
_cell.length_a   1.000
_cell.length_b   1.000
_cell.length_c   1.000
_cell.angle_alpha   90.00
_cell.angle_beta   90.00
_cell.angle_gamma   90.00
#
_symmetry.space_group_name_H-M   'P 1'
#
loop_
_entity.id
_entity.type
_entity.pdbx_description
1 polymer ?
#
loop_
_entity_poly.entity_id
_entity_poly.type
_entity_poly.pdbx_seq_one_letter_code
_entity_poly.pdbx_strand_id
1 'polypeptide(L)'
;MAIQAGQDVLLKLEDGVTPGNFVSVAGIRAKTIALNAGLVDATHTGSAGGWRELLSGAGVKSVRVTGSGVFRDEASDTRIREAFMSREAVDWQLIIPDFAQFSGAFLISQLTYGGDFDGEAVFSITLESAGEIGVTEI
;
A
#
# COMPACT_ATOMS: atom_id res chain seq x y z
N MET A 1 15.55 0.54 -19.88
CA MET A 1 14.29 1.30 -20.06
C MET A 1 13.28 0.38 -20.72
N ALA A 2 12.62 -0.45 -19.94
CA ALA A 2 11.52 -1.29 -20.41
C ALA A 2 10.22 -0.72 -19.82
N ILE A 3 9.16 -0.67 -20.63
CA ILE A 3 7.82 -0.44 -20.11
C ILE A 3 7.47 -1.66 -19.29
N GLN A 4 7.11 -1.43 -18.03
CA GLN A 4 6.80 -2.51 -17.13
C GLN A 4 5.31 -2.82 -17.16
N ALA A 5 4.98 -4.11 -17.26
CA ALA A 5 3.58 -4.51 -17.24
C ALA A 5 3.06 -4.44 -15.80
N GLY A 6 1.91 -3.79 -15.60
CA GLY A 6 1.26 -3.69 -14.29
C GLY A 6 0.90 -5.05 -13.68
N GLN A 7 0.85 -6.11 -14.50
CA GLN A 7 0.66 -7.50 -14.05
C GLN A 7 1.83 -8.01 -13.19
N ASP A 8 3.05 -7.49 -13.41
CA ASP A 8 4.25 -7.97 -12.74
C ASP A 8 4.45 -7.29 -11.38
N VAL A 9 3.66 -6.26 -11.09
CA VAL A 9 3.63 -5.64 -9.76
C VAL A 9 2.95 -6.62 -8.80
N LEU A 10 3.68 -7.08 -7.79
CA LEU A 10 3.17 -8.04 -6.81
C LEU A 10 2.83 -7.32 -5.51
N LEU A 11 1.69 -7.68 -4.92
CA LEU A 11 1.36 -7.32 -3.55
C LEU A 11 1.31 -8.63 -2.76
N LYS A 12 2.04 -8.68 -1.67
CA LYS A 12 2.13 -9.83 -0.79
C LYS A 12 1.85 -9.39 0.64
N LEU A 13 1.20 -10.25 1.41
CA LEU A 13 0.98 -10.08 2.83
C LEU A 13 1.68 -11.18 3.62
N GLU A 14 2.09 -10.89 4.83
CA GLU A 14 2.61 -11.91 5.75
C GLU A 14 1.50 -12.88 6.18
N ASP A 15 1.84 -14.18 6.18
CA ASP A 15 0.87 -15.25 6.47
C ASP A 15 0.44 -15.29 7.96
N GLY A 16 1.21 -14.68 8.86
CA GLY A 16 0.97 -14.68 10.32
C GLY A 16 1.25 -16.02 11.02
N VAL A 17 1.71 -17.04 10.28
CA VAL A 17 2.05 -18.37 10.80
C VAL A 17 3.57 -18.47 10.96
N THR A 18 4.32 -18.02 9.97
CA THR A 18 5.78 -18.00 9.99
C THR A 18 6.25 -16.57 9.73
N PRO A 19 6.92 -15.92 10.70
CA PRO A 19 7.45 -14.59 10.50
C PRO A 19 8.31 -14.50 9.23
N GLY A 20 8.00 -13.54 8.37
CA GLY A 20 8.70 -13.35 7.09
C GLY A 20 8.26 -14.27 5.94
N ASN A 21 7.23 -15.11 6.11
CA ASN A 21 6.61 -15.80 4.98
C ASN A 21 5.51 -14.93 4.35
N PHE A 22 5.69 -14.57 3.09
CA PHE A 22 4.80 -13.66 2.36
C PHE A 22 4.01 -14.40 1.29
N VAL A 23 2.68 -14.33 1.37
CA VAL A 23 1.76 -14.89 0.38
C VAL A 23 1.29 -13.80 -0.58
N SER A 24 1.28 -14.09 -1.87
CA SER A 24 0.79 -13.15 -2.89
C SER A 24 -0.71 -13.00 -2.78
N VAL A 25 -1.21 -11.77 -2.84
CA VAL A 25 -2.66 -11.54 -2.86
C VAL A 25 -3.22 -12.00 -4.21
N ALA A 26 -4.10 -12.98 -4.16
CA ALA A 26 -4.77 -13.51 -5.33
C ALA A 26 -5.64 -12.45 -6.02
N GLY A 27 -5.73 -12.53 -7.35
CA GLY A 27 -6.76 -11.82 -8.12
C GLY A 27 -6.64 -10.30 -8.23
N ILE A 28 -5.62 -9.66 -7.64
CA ILE A 28 -5.41 -8.20 -7.80
C ILE A 28 -5.04 -7.87 -9.24
N ARG A 29 -5.84 -7.01 -9.87
CA ARG A 29 -5.66 -6.51 -11.23
C ARG A 29 -5.10 -5.09 -11.28
N ALA A 30 -5.56 -4.20 -10.39
CA ALA A 30 -5.10 -2.81 -10.33
C ALA A 30 -4.45 -2.52 -8.98
N LYS A 31 -3.34 -1.78 -9.01
CA LYS A 31 -2.53 -1.44 -7.84
C LYS A 31 -2.09 0.01 -7.99
N THR A 32 -2.49 0.85 -7.06
CA THR A 32 -2.10 2.26 -7.01
C THR A 32 -1.37 2.51 -5.70
N ILE A 33 -0.15 3.05 -5.80
CA ILE A 33 0.70 3.33 -4.66
C ILE A 33 0.87 4.84 -4.61
N ALA A 34 0.39 5.45 -3.53
CA ALA A 34 0.49 6.88 -3.29
C ALA A 34 1.44 7.11 -2.12
N LEU A 35 2.58 7.73 -2.42
CA LEU A 35 3.52 8.24 -1.43
C LEU A 35 3.14 9.71 -1.15
N ASN A 36 2.70 9.99 0.07
CA ASN A 36 2.31 11.33 0.49
C ASN A 36 3.33 11.88 1.48
N ALA A 37 3.69 13.16 1.32
CA ALA A 37 4.51 13.89 2.27
C ALA A 37 3.72 15.10 2.77
N GLY A 38 3.42 15.13 4.07
CA GLY A 38 2.89 16.33 4.70
C GLY A 38 3.95 17.42 4.69
N LEU A 39 3.70 18.52 3.98
CA LEU A 39 4.62 19.67 3.92
C LEU A 39 4.31 20.62 5.08
N VAL A 40 5.33 20.95 5.88
CA VAL A 40 5.19 21.92 6.97
C VAL A 40 5.64 23.29 6.49
N ASP A 41 4.77 24.27 6.67
CA ASP A 41 5.04 25.68 6.38
C ASP A 41 5.86 26.32 7.50
N ALA A 42 6.90 27.08 7.13
CA ALA A 42 7.76 27.82 8.04
C ALA A 42 7.92 29.29 7.62
N THR A 43 6.95 29.82 6.87
CA THR A 43 6.97 31.20 6.38
C THR A 43 6.92 32.19 7.55
N HIS A 44 7.75 33.23 7.49
CA HIS A 44 7.83 34.26 8.52
C HIS A 44 7.89 35.67 7.89
N THR A 45 7.78 36.72 8.70
CA THR A 45 7.71 38.12 8.20
C THR A 45 8.97 38.58 7.46
N GLY A 46 10.10 37.88 7.64
CA GLY A 46 11.37 38.13 6.95
C GLY A 46 11.55 37.31 5.66
N SER A 47 10.59 36.49 5.27
CA SER A 47 10.72 35.58 4.12
C SER A 47 11.03 36.36 2.84
N ALA A 48 12.16 36.00 2.22
CA ALA A 48 12.74 36.76 1.13
C ALA A 48 11.77 36.82 -0.07
N GLY A 49 11.41 38.03 -0.49
CA GLY A 49 10.50 38.23 -1.62
C GLY A 49 9.06 37.75 -1.38
N GLY A 50 8.67 37.44 -0.15
CA GLY A 50 7.32 36.95 0.19
C GLY A 50 7.03 35.53 -0.29
N TRP A 51 8.07 34.74 -0.60
CA TRP A 51 7.91 33.35 -0.99
C TRP A 51 7.60 32.46 0.21
N ARG A 52 6.80 31.42 -0.02
CA ARG A 52 6.52 30.38 0.96
C ARG A 52 7.79 29.60 1.28
N GLU A 53 8.09 29.48 2.57
CA GLU A 53 9.21 28.66 3.05
C GLU A 53 8.67 27.36 3.65
N LEU A 54 9.28 26.23 3.28
CA LEU A 54 8.92 24.90 3.78
C LEU A 54 10.05 24.37 4.66
N LEU A 55 9.69 23.75 5.78
CA LEU A 55 10.66 23.11 6.66
C LEU A 55 11.01 21.72 6.13
N SER A 56 12.22 21.60 5.56
CA SER A 56 12.72 20.33 5.03
C SER A 56 12.80 19.26 6.13
N GLY A 57 12.23 18.08 5.88
CA GLY A 57 12.25 16.96 6.83
C GLY A 57 11.22 17.04 7.94
N ALA A 58 10.45 18.13 8.02
CA ALA A 58 9.29 18.21 8.91
C ALA A 58 8.03 17.74 8.19
N GLY A 59 7.15 17.08 8.94
CA GLY A 59 5.89 16.53 8.46
C GLY A 59 5.89 15.01 8.34
N VAL A 60 4.68 14.44 8.29
CA VAL A 60 4.48 12.99 8.30
C VAL A 60 4.51 12.47 6.87
N LYS A 61 5.32 11.44 6.63
CA LYS A 61 5.25 10.65 5.40
C LYS A 61 4.20 9.56 5.61
N SER A 62 3.32 9.38 4.63
CA SER A 62 2.38 8.26 4.63
C SER A 62 2.38 7.57 3.28
N VAL A 63 2.16 6.27 3.31
CA VAL A 63 2.02 5.45 2.10
C VAL A 63 0.62 4.87 2.10
N ARG A 64 -0.12 5.15 1.04
CA ARG A 64 -1.42 4.54 0.77
C ARG A 64 -1.30 3.59 -0.41
N VAL A 65 -1.70 2.36 -0.24
CA VAL A 65 -1.79 1.38 -1.34
C VAL A 65 -3.25 1.05 -1.55
N THR A 66 -3.71 1.12 -2.79
CA THR A 66 -5.06 0.71 -3.18
C THR A 66 -4.95 -0.42 -4.17
N GLY A 67 -5.63 -1.52 -3.89
CA GLY A 67 -5.69 -2.69 -4.75
C GLY A 67 -7.12 -3.00 -5.12
N SER A 68 -7.39 -3.36 -6.37
CA SER A 68 -8.68 -3.93 -6.77
C SER A 68 -8.50 -5.14 -7.67
N GLY A 69 -9.42 -6.09 -7.56
CA GLY A 69 -9.26 -7.40 -8.14
C GLY A 69 -10.53 -8.23 -8.15
N VAL A 70 -10.38 -9.47 -8.59
CA VAL A 70 -11.43 -10.49 -8.58
C VAL A 70 -11.21 -11.39 -7.40
N PHE A 71 -12.29 -11.65 -6.66
CA PHE A 71 -12.28 -12.51 -5.51
C PHE A 71 -12.07 -13.97 -5.97
N ARG A 72 -11.03 -14.63 -5.45
CA ARG A 72 -10.68 -16.02 -5.83
C ARG A 72 -10.85 -17.03 -4.70
N ASP A 73 -11.25 -16.60 -3.50
CA ASP A 73 -11.44 -17.43 -2.31
C ASP A 73 -10.20 -18.27 -1.98
N GLU A 74 -9.03 -17.61 -1.96
CA GLU A 74 -7.75 -18.24 -1.62
C GLU A 74 -7.34 -17.96 -0.17
N ALA A 75 -6.30 -18.64 0.31
CA ALA A 75 -5.78 -18.47 1.67
C ALA A 75 -5.40 -17.00 1.99
N SER A 76 -4.96 -16.23 0.99
CA SER A 76 -4.69 -14.80 1.15
C SER A 76 -5.94 -14.01 1.53
N ASP A 77 -7.11 -14.35 0.98
CA ASP A 77 -8.37 -13.64 1.23
C ASP A 77 -8.81 -13.83 2.69
N THR A 78 -8.67 -15.04 3.21
CA THR A 78 -8.98 -15.34 4.63
C THR A 78 -8.07 -14.54 5.55
N ARG A 79 -6.76 -14.50 5.30
CA ARG A 79 -5.81 -13.73 6.10
C ARG A 79 -6.07 -12.22 6.04
N ILE A 80 -6.37 -11.67 4.86
CA ILE A 80 -6.74 -10.26 4.69
C ILE A 80 -7.98 -9.92 5.54
N ARG A 81 -9.00 -10.77 5.48
CA ARG A 81 -10.23 -10.58 6.27
C ARG A 81 -9.94 -10.63 7.77
N GLU A 82 -9.14 -11.58 8.22
CA GLU A 82 -8.75 -11.68 9.63
C GLU A 82 -7.98 -10.44 10.10
N ALA A 83 -6.96 -10.01 9.35
CA ALA A 83 -6.18 -8.81 9.64
C ALA A 83 -7.05 -7.54 9.70
N PHE A 84 -8.04 -7.42 8.81
CA PHE A 84 -8.99 -6.31 8.84
C PHE A 84 -9.88 -6.35 10.09
N MET A 85 -10.40 -7.52 10.45
CA MET A 85 -11.29 -7.69 11.61
C MET A 85 -10.55 -7.46 12.94
N SER A 86 -9.30 -7.90 13.04
CA SER A 86 -8.46 -7.67 14.22
C SER A 86 -7.85 -6.27 14.28
N ARG A 87 -7.96 -5.48 13.20
CA ARG A 87 -7.26 -4.19 13.03
C ARG A 87 -5.76 -4.33 13.29
N GLU A 88 -5.20 -5.46 12.87
CA GLU A 88 -3.81 -5.79 13.05
C GLU A 88 -2.96 -5.09 11.99
N ALA A 89 -1.88 -4.43 12.42
CA ALA A 89 -0.86 -3.94 11.51
C ALA A 89 0.00 -5.12 11.09
N VAL A 90 -0.15 -5.56 9.85
CA VAL A 90 0.56 -6.72 9.28
C VAL A 90 1.68 -6.21 8.38
N ASP A 91 2.77 -6.96 8.26
CA ASP A 91 3.81 -6.64 7.29
C ASP A 91 3.37 -6.99 5.87
N TRP A 92 3.51 -6.02 4.97
CA TRP A 92 3.24 -6.18 3.55
C TRP A 92 4.51 -6.00 2.74
N GLN A 93 4.58 -6.71 1.62
CA GLN A 93 5.59 -6.53 0.61
C GLN A 93 4.94 -6.17 -0.72
N LEU A 94 5.37 -5.06 -1.27
CA LEU A 94 4.95 -4.57 -2.56
C LEU A 94 6.19 -4.53 -3.45
N ILE A 95 6.16 -5.32 -4.51
CA ILE A 95 7.30 -5.50 -5.41
C ILE A 95 6.94 -4.89 -6.75
N ILE A 96 7.70 -3.88 -7.14
CA ILE A 96 7.72 -3.34 -8.50
C ILE A 96 9.02 -3.87 -9.13
N PRO A 97 8.96 -4.87 -10.02
CA PRO A 97 10.15 -5.39 -10.70
C PRO A 97 11.01 -4.26 -11.32
N ASP A 98 12.33 -4.45 -11.40
CA ASP A 98 13.27 -3.47 -11.99
C ASP A 98 13.20 -2.04 -11.40
N PHE A 99 12.56 -1.85 -10.24
CA PHE A 99 12.41 -0.55 -9.58
C PHE A 99 12.67 -0.64 -8.08
N ALA A 100 11.73 -1.19 -7.31
CA ALA A 100 11.87 -1.26 -5.87
C ALA A 100 10.87 -2.23 -5.22
N GLN A 101 11.29 -2.78 -4.08
CA GLN A 101 10.45 -3.44 -3.11
C GLN A 101 10.20 -2.51 -1.93
N PHE A 102 8.92 -2.27 -1.64
CA PHE A 102 8.45 -1.61 -0.44
C PHE A 102 8.03 -2.66 0.57
N SER A 103 8.55 -2.58 1.79
CA SER A 103 8.20 -3.50 2.88
C SER A 103 7.93 -2.73 4.17
N GLY A 104 6.88 -3.10 4.88
CA GLY A 104 6.61 -2.58 6.21
C GLY A 104 5.19 -2.85 6.66
N ALA A 105 4.88 -2.36 7.86
CA ALA A 105 3.58 -2.57 8.48
C ALA A 105 2.50 -1.67 7.84
N PHE A 106 1.41 -2.28 7.37
CA PHE A 106 0.22 -1.58 6.90
C PHE A 106 -1.04 -2.05 7.63
N LEU A 107 -1.96 -1.12 7.83
CA LEU A 107 -3.32 -1.38 8.28
C LEU A 107 -4.26 -1.35 7.10
N ILE A 108 -5.23 -2.27 7.08
CA ILE A 108 -6.31 -2.27 6.10
C ILE A 108 -7.34 -1.23 6.55
N SER A 109 -7.38 -0.07 5.90
CA SER A 109 -8.31 1.02 6.23
C SER A 109 -9.69 0.80 5.64
N GLN A 110 -9.78 0.16 4.47
CA GLN A 110 -11.03 -0.16 3.81
C GLN A 110 -10.92 -1.48 3.07
N LEU A 111 -11.95 -2.32 3.22
CA LEU A 111 -12.13 -3.54 2.46
C LEU A 111 -13.56 -3.56 1.93
N THR A 112 -13.71 -3.67 0.62
CA THR A 112 -15.01 -3.61 -0.07
C THR A 112 -15.15 -4.81 -0.97
N TYR A 113 -16.27 -5.52 -0.85
CA TYR A 113 -16.64 -6.61 -1.74
C TYR A 113 -17.83 -6.17 -2.58
N GLY A 114 -17.79 -6.47 -3.87
CA GLY A 114 -18.86 -6.19 -4.81
C GLY A 114 -19.04 -7.36 -5.75
N GLY A 115 -20.19 -7.45 -6.39
CA GLY A 115 -20.45 -8.47 -7.39
C GLY A 115 -21.75 -8.13 -8.10
N ASP A 116 -21.70 -8.09 -9.42
CA ASP A 116 -22.91 -7.96 -10.24
C ASP A 116 -23.56 -9.35 -10.38
N PHE A 117 -24.88 -9.38 -10.57
CA PHE A 117 -25.63 -10.65 -10.69
C PHE A 117 -25.09 -11.57 -11.79
N ASP A 118 -24.65 -10.98 -12.92
CA ASP A 118 -24.04 -11.70 -14.06
C ASP A 118 -22.51 -11.44 -14.17
N GLY A 119 -21.88 -10.91 -13.12
CA GLY A 119 -20.47 -10.51 -13.11
C GLY A 119 -19.59 -11.34 -12.19
N GLU A 120 -18.27 -11.18 -12.34
CA GLU A 120 -17.30 -11.75 -11.39
C GLU A 120 -17.40 -11.02 -10.05
N ALA A 121 -17.27 -11.75 -8.94
CA ALA A 121 -17.13 -11.13 -7.62
C ALA A 121 -15.82 -10.33 -7.58
N VAL A 122 -15.91 -9.05 -7.26
CA VAL A 122 -14.78 -8.12 -7.18
C VAL A 122 -14.52 -7.72 -5.73
N PHE A 123 -13.27 -7.38 -5.45
CA PHE A 123 -12.90 -6.78 -4.18
C PHE A 123 -11.98 -5.58 -4.40
N SER A 124 -12.05 -4.65 -3.46
CA SER A 124 -11.16 -3.50 -3.36
C SER A 124 -10.64 -3.40 -1.94
N ILE A 125 -9.34 -3.13 -1.81
CA ILE A 125 -8.63 -2.99 -0.54
C ILE A 125 -7.85 -1.69 -0.54
N THR A 126 -7.90 -0.98 0.59
CA THR A 126 -7.07 0.20 0.85
C THR A 126 -6.21 -0.08 2.08
N LEU A 127 -4.91 0.07 1.91
CA LEU A 127 -3.89 -0.06 2.93
C LEU A 127 -3.32 1.32 3.27
N GLU A 128 -3.09 1.55 4.55
CA GLU A 128 -2.45 2.76 5.09
C GLU A 128 -1.22 2.35 5.89
N SER A 129 -0.10 3.03 5.67
CA SER A 129 1.14 2.79 6.41
C SER A 129 0.94 2.98 7.91
N ALA A 130 1.26 1.96 8.69
CA ALA A 130 1.16 1.96 10.15
C ALA A 130 2.53 1.98 10.84
N GLY A 131 3.61 2.08 10.06
CA GLY A 131 4.97 2.11 10.54
C GLY A 131 5.94 2.65 9.49
N GLU A 132 7.24 2.52 9.78
CA GLU A 132 8.29 2.84 8.83
C GLU A 132 8.25 1.88 7.63
N ILE A 133 8.37 2.44 6.43
CA ILE A 133 8.39 1.68 5.19
C ILE A 133 9.81 1.60 4.67
N GLY A 134 10.38 0.40 4.68
CA GLY A 134 11.65 0.10 4.05
C GLY A 134 11.49 0.07 2.52
N VAL A 135 12.47 0.63 1.82
CA VAL A 135 12.55 0.59 0.36
C VAL A 135 13.88 -0.05 -0.01
N THR A 136 13.83 -1.12 -0.81
CA THR A 136 15.01 -1.79 -1.35
C THR A 136 14.94 -1.75 -2.87
N GLU A 137 15.97 -1.25 -3.53
CA GLU A 137 16.09 -1.30 -4.99
C GLU A 137 16.37 -2.75 -5.43
N ILE A 138 15.72 -3.17 -6.53
CA ILE A 138 15.86 -4.52 -7.11
C ILE A 138 16.53 -4.42 -8.46
#